data_AF-A0A5C7IL08-F1
#
_entry.id   AF-A0A5C7IL08-F1
#
_cell.length_a   1.000
_cell.length_b   1.000
_cell.length_c   1.000
_cell.angle_alpha   90.00
_cell.angle_beta   90.00
_cell.angle_gamma   90.00
#
_symmetry.space_group_name_H-M   'P 1'
#
loop_
_entity.id
_entity.type
_entity.pdbx_description
1 polymer ?
#
loop_
_entity_poly.entity_id
_entity_poly.type
_entity_poly.pdbx_seq_one_letter_code
_entity_poly.pdbx_strand_id
1 'polypeptide(L)'
;MKPLLFASLHLLLCEAEQAALFSVYTGRCTSKQPPLASLLVLWKRETLEKFFQINAPDTTSSLESISISDGYSPWGRGVYEAASIINLKLRHYVVEVSFYLQFGHEYLRKAPFICASQRHREDLIVKKQKSHPQNVDLPPILPKKKKKPFPVPIEKMRQDARKDKKIAEMGIEKPLQPPKNGLLVPYLIPVAYEVLDAWKDLIKGLAQLLHVIPVFGCSECSEVHVAHTGHNIQDCNGGTCGSRRGFHSWVKGSINDILVPIESYHMYDPFGRRVKHETRFDYDRIPAVVELCIQAGVDIQDYPSRRRTNPIRMIGRKVIDRGGFVEEPKPWRSRGSSSFLDFDTDGACGRFLPPSLADVPRIAQETVDAYEMVRTGVTKLMQKYTVKACGYCPEVHVGPCGHNVKLCGAFKHQWRDGKHGWQDAIVDEVFPFNYVWHARDPKGPPLRSALNRFYGKAPAVVEVCMQAGAQIPERYKPMMRLDIVVPDSEEEGLVA
;
A
#
# COMPACT_ATOMS: atom_id res chain seq x y z
N MET A 1 43.86 -3.59 3.00
CA MET A 1 43.73 -2.47 2.04
C MET A 1 43.33 -2.88 0.62
N LYS A 2 43.62 -4.09 0.13
CA LYS A 2 43.42 -4.45 -1.29
C LYS A 2 41.95 -4.68 -1.76
N PRO A 3 40.99 -5.26 -1.01
CA PRO A 3 39.64 -5.55 -1.54
C PRO A 3 38.77 -4.30 -1.75
N LEU A 4 38.91 -3.29 -0.89
CA LEU A 4 38.16 -2.04 -0.95
C LEU A 4 38.56 -1.19 -2.16
N LEU A 5 39.85 -1.17 -2.50
CA LEU A 5 40.37 -0.51 -3.69
C LEU A 5 39.78 -1.08 -5.00
N PHE A 6 39.63 -2.40 -5.09
CA PHE A 6 39.04 -3.05 -6.27
C PHE A 6 37.53 -2.84 -6.39
N ALA A 7 36.80 -2.85 -5.26
CA ALA A 7 35.36 -2.55 -5.26
C ALA A 7 35.10 -1.08 -5.65
N SER A 8 35.92 -0.14 -5.17
CA SER A 8 35.84 1.27 -5.55
C SER A 8 36.19 1.50 -7.02
N LEU A 9 37.18 0.78 -7.57
CA LEU A 9 37.53 0.84 -8.99
C LEU A 9 36.41 0.30 -9.90
N HIS A 10 35.75 -0.78 -9.49
CA HIS A 10 34.63 -1.38 -10.21
C HIS A 10 33.40 -0.45 -10.28
N LEU A 11 33.08 0.25 -9.19
CA LEU A 11 31.99 1.24 -9.16
C LEU A 11 32.30 2.45 -10.06
N LEU A 12 33.53 2.98 -9.97
CA LEU A 12 33.95 4.14 -10.77
C LEU A 12 33.93 3.86 -12.28
N LEU A 13 34.36 2.67 -12.71
CA LEU A 13 34.34 2.29 -14.12
C LEU A 13 32.91 2.05 -14.64
N CYS A 14 32.00 1.54 -13.81
CA CYS A 14 30.60 1.29 -14.17
C CYS A 14 29.82 2.61 -14.32
N GLU A 15 29.98 3.56 -13.40
CA GLU A 15 29.36 4.89 -13.49
C GLU A 15 29.91 5.70 -14.68
N ALA A 16 31.22 5.58 -14.94
CA ALA A 16 31.90 6.20 -16.06
C ALA A 16 31.38 5.69 -17.41
N GLU A 17 31.18 4.39 -17.56
CA GLU A 17 30.68 3.77 -18.79
C GLU A 17 29.20 4.09 -19.05
N GLN A 18 28.38 4.16 -17.99
CA GLN A 18 26.99 4.63 -18.07
C GLN A 18 26.91 6.11 -18.48
N ALA A 19 27.79 6.98 -17.96
CA ALA A 19 27.81 8.40 -18.31
C ALA A 19 28.25 8.65 -19.77
N ALA A 20 29.24 7.91 -20.26
CA ALA A 20 29.68 7.99 -21.65
C ALA A 20 28.58 7.54 -22.63
N LEU A 21 27.88 6.44 -22.32
CA LEU A 21 26.77 5.93 -23.13
C LEU A 21 25.53 6.86 -23.08
N PHE A 22 25.26 7.50 -21.94
CA PHE A 22 24.16 8.47 -21.79
C PHE A 22 24.42 9.77 -22.58
N SER A 23 25.68 10.23 -22.65
CA SER A 23 26.07 11.38 -23.47
C SER A 23 25.90 11.11 -24.98
N VAL A 24 26.07 9.86 -25.41
CA VAL A 24 25.87 9.43 -26.81
C VAL A 24 24.38 9.31 -27.14
N TYR A 25 23.57 8.76 -26.23
CA TYR A 25 22.11 8.59 -26.42
C TYR A 25 21.35 9.93 -26.44
N THR A 26 21.90 10.97 -25.84
CA THR A 26 21.34 12.33 -25.79
C THR A 26 21.84 13.27 -26.89
N GLY A 27 22.62 12.76 -27.85
CA GLY A 27 22.96 13.46 -29.10
C GLY A 27 23.94 14.64 -28.97
N ARG A 28 24.76 14.71 -27.91
CA ARG A 28 25.69 15.84 -27.67
C ARG A 28 27.08 15.71 -28.31
N CYS A 29 27.26 14.92 -29.37
CA CYS A 29 28.56 14.82 -30.08
C CYS A 29 28.49 15.47 -31.47
N THR A 30 29.32 16.49 -31.69
CA THR A 30 29.51 17.16 -33.00
C THR A 30 30.55 16.43 -33.85
N SER A 31 30.42 16.55 -35.18
CA SER A 31 30.84 15.60 -36.22
C SER A 31 32.35 15.51 -36.57
N LYS A 32 33.28 15.72 -35.62
CA LYS A 32 34.73 15.64 -35.93
C LYS A 32 35.55 14.92 -34.85
N GLN A 33 35.25 13.65 -34.57
CA GLN A 33 36.06 12.82 -33.67
C GLN A 33 36.19 11.36 -34.17
N PRO A 34 37.28 10.64 -33.80
CA PRO A 34 37.59 9.28 -34.26
C PRO A 34 36.53 8.26 -33.82
N PRO A 35 36.48 7.05 -34.41
CA PRO A 35 35.43 6.06 -34.13
C PRO A 35 35.25 5.81 -32.63
N LEU A 36 33.99 5.78 -32.18
CA LEU A 36 33.54 5.76 -30.77
C LEU A 36 34.29 4.75 -29.87
N ALA A 37 34.69 3.60 -30.41
CA ALA A 37 35.48 2.60 -29.69
C ALA A 37 36.85 3.13 -29.25
N SER A 38 37.52 3.94 -30.09
CA SER A 38 38.83 4.52 -29.80
C SER A 38 38.79 5.59 -28.70
N LEU A 39 37.70 6.36 -28.61
CA LEU A 39 37.51 7.37 -27.56
C LEU A 39 37.22 6.74 -26.20
N LEU A 40 36.39 5.68 -26.17
CA LEU A 40 36.09 4.96 -24.94
C LEU A 40 37.35 4.29 -24.36
N VAL A 41 38.21 3.74 -25.22
CA VAL A 41 39.48 3.12 -24.83
C VAL A 41 40.47 4.15 -24.27
N LEU A 42 40.63 5.30 -24.93
CA LEU A 42 41.50 6.38 -24.46
C LEU A 42 41.02 6.98 -23.13
N TRP A 43 39.71 7.16 -22.98
CA TRP A 43 39.11 7.71 -21.77
C TRP A 43 39.13 6.74 -20.58
N LYS A 44 38.93 5.44 -20.83
CA LYS A 44 39.13 4.38 -19.82
C LYS A 44 40.58 4.35 -19.35
N ARG A 45 41.56 4.54 -20.25
CA ARG A 45 42.98 4.59 -19.91
C ARG A 45 43.35 5.80 -19.04
N GLU A 46 42.94 7.02 -19.42
CA GLU A 46 43.21 8.23 -18.63
C GLU A 46 42.59 8.17 -17.23
N THR A 47 41.37 7.62 -17.12
CA THR A 47 40.66 7.47 -15.84
C THR A 47 41.37 6.48 -14.92
N LEU A 48 41.86 5.37 -15.47
CA LEU A 48 42.63 4.37 -14.72
C LEU A 48 43.98 4.92 -14.26
N GLU A 49 44.72 5.63 -15.13
CA GLU A 49 46.00 6.25 -14.78
C GLU A 49 45.84 7.27 -13.64
N LYS A 50 44.81 8.12 -13.68
CA LYS A 50 44.50 9.08 -12.61
C LYS A 50 44.08 8.40 -11.30
N PHE A 51 43.30 7.32 -11.37
CA PHE A 51 42.85 6.59 -10.18
C PHE A 51 44.02 5.98 -9.39
N PHE A 52 44.99 5.37 -10.10
CA PHE A 52 46.18 4.79 -9.47
C PHE A 52 47.14 5.86 -8.93
N GLN A 53 47.23 7.01 -9.61
CA GLN A 53 48.06 8.14 -9.16
C GLN A 53 47.55 8.78 -7.85
N ILE A 54 46.22 8.79 -7.64
CA ILE A 54 45.57 9.36 -6.45
C ILE A 54 45.57 8.38 -5.28
N ASN A 55 45.24 7.12 -5.52
CA ASN A 55 44.93 6.17 -4.43
C ASN A 55 46.10 5.26 -4.03
N ALA A 56 47.22 5.28 -4.78
CA ALA A 56 48.38 4.46 -4.48
C ALA A 56 49.71 5.10 -4.97
N PRO A 57 50.09 6.27 -4.41
CA PRO A 57 51.19 7.11 -4.91
C PRO A 57 52.57 6.42 -4.86
N ASP A 58 52.82 5.57 -3.85
CA ASP A 58 54.08 4.82 -3.70
C ASP A 58 54.17 3.58 -4.60
N THR A 59 53.12 3.25 -5.36
CA THR A 59 53.09 2.13 -6.32
C THR A 59 53.15 2.56 -7.78
N THR A 60 53.40 3.84 -8.05
CA THR A 60 53.59 4.38 -9.41
C THR A 60 54.80 3.81 -10.16
N SER A 61 55.62 2.95 -9.52
CA SER A 61 56.70 2.18 -10.16
C SER A 61 56.35 0.74 -10.54
N SER A 62 55.08 0.32 -10.48
CA SER A 62 54.69 -1.10 -10.59
C SER A 62 53.68 -1.47 -11.69
N LEU A 63 53.17 -0.51 -12.47
CA LEU A 63 52.23 -0.76 -13.57
C LEU A 63 52.98 -0.78 -14.91
N GLU A 64 53.12 -1.97 -15.51
CA GLU A 64 53.96 -2.17 -16.70
C GLU A 64 53.20 -1.97 -18.01
N SER A 65 51.94 -2.42 -18.09
CA SER A 65 51.11 -2.26 -19.29
C SER A 65 49.62 -2.48 -19.01
N ILE A 66 48.77 -1.78 -19.76
CA ILE A 66 47.31 -1.97 -19.82
C ILE A 66 46.94 -2.41 -21.24
N SER A 67 46.18 -3.49 -21.37
CA SER A 67 45.62 -3.92 -22.66
C SER A 67 44.12 -4.21 -22.53
N ILE A 68 43.34 -3.77 -23.51
CA ILE A 68 41.88 -3.91 -23.55
C ILE A 68 41.51 -4.69 -24.81
N SER A 69 40.69 -5.72 -24.66
CA SER A 69 40.14 -6.51 -25.78
C SER A 69 38.62 -6.58 -25.68
N ASP A 70 37.94 -6.23 -26.77
CA ASP A 70 36.48 -6.24 -26.86
C ASP A 70 36.00 -7.39 -27.77
N GLY A 71 34.94 -8.09 -27.36
CA GLY A 71 34.32 -9.18 -28.11
C GLY A 71 32.79 -9.08 -28.13
N TYR A 72 32.19 -9.46 -29.26
CA TYR A 72 30.73 -9.47 -29.46
C TYR A 72 30.25 -10.87 -29.84
N SER A 73 29.32 -11.42 -29.07
CA SER A 73 28.75 -12.77 -29.30
C SER A 73 27.25 -12.70 -29.59
N PRO A 74 26.73 -13.34 -30.65
CA PRO A 74 25.28 -13.40 -30.88
C PRO A 74 24.64 -14.50 -30.02
N TRP A 75 23.67 -14.14 -29.17
CA TRP A 75 22.73 -15.08 -28.57
C TRP A 75 21.36 -14.92 -29.23
N GLY A 76 20.66 -16.03 -29.45
CA GLY A 76 19.47 -16.08 -30.30
C GLY A 76 18.39 -15.02 -30.03
N ARG A 77 17.70 -14.60 -31.11
CA ARG A 77 16.60 -13.62 -31.19
C ARG A 77 16.83 -12.31 -30.41
N GLY A 78 17.71 -11.46 -30.98
CA GLY A 78 17.72 -10.02 -30.72
C GLY A 78 18.41 -9.59 -29.42
N VAL A 79 19.23 -10.46 -28.85
CA VAL A 79 20.05 -10.19 -27.66
C VAL A 79 21.52 -10.20 -28.05
N TYR A 80 22.22 -9.09 -27.83
CA TYR A 80 23.67 -8.99 -28.02
C TYR A 80 24.34 -8.98 -26.64
N GLU A 81 25.42 -9.76 -26.51
CA GLU A 81 26.30 -9.73 -25.36
C GLU A 81 27.59 -9.03 -25.78
N ALA A 82 27.85 -7.85 -25.19
CA ALA A 82 29.11 -7.15 -25.33
C ALA A 82 29.97 -7.49 -24.13
N ALA A 83 31.17 -8.04 -24.39
CA ALA A 83 32.14 -8.35 -23.35
C ALA A 83 33.42 -7.53 -23.57
N SER A 84 33.82 -6.76 -22.55
CA SER A 84 35.10 -6.06 -22.53
C SER A 84 35.99 -6.69 -21.47
N ILE A 85 37.19 -7.11 -21.86
CA ILE A 85 38.21 -7.66 -20.96
C ILE A 85 39.34 -6.65 -20.83
N ILE A 86 39.61 -6.23 -19.60
CA ILE A 86 40.73 -5.34 -19.27
C ILE A 86 41.79 -6.18 -18.54
N ASN A 87 42.98 -6.24 -19.12
CA ASN A 87 44.14 -6.89 -18.55
C ASN A 87 45.11 -5.83 -17.99
N LEU A 88 45.39 -5.92 -16.69
CA LEU A 88 46.35 -5.07 -15.98
C LEU A 88 47.57 -5.91 -15.60
N LYS A 89 48.75 -5.55 -16.14
CA LYS A 89 50.00 -6.21 -15.79
C LYS A 89 50.78 -5.36 -14.78
N LEU A 90 50.91 -5.90 -13.57
CA LEU A 90 51.74 -5.35 -12.50
C LEU A 90 53.01 -6.21 -12.36
N ARG A 91 54.12 -5.63 -11.89
CA ARG A 91 55.45 -6.29 -11.77
C ARG A 91 55.47 -7.72 -11.20
N HIS A 92 54.47 -8.12 -10.41
CA HIS A 92 54.41 -9.44 -9.76
C HIS A 92 53.08 -10.20 -9.98
N TYR A 93 52.07 -9.61 -10.66
CA TYR A 93 50.74 -10.22 -10.83
C TYR A 93 50.06 -9.71 -12.11
N VAL A 94 49.29 -10.57 -12.78
CA VAL A 94 48.36 -10.19 -13.86
C VAL A 94 46.94 -10.23 -13.31
N VAL A 95 46.18 -9.16 -13.48
CA VAL A 95 44.77 -9.09 -13.08
C VAL A 95 43.90 -8.91 -14.32
N GLU A 96 43.00 -9.86 -14.52
CA GLU A 96 42.02 -9.86 -15.61
C GLU A 96 40.64 -9.50 -15.03
N VAL A 97 39.98 -8.50 -15.63
CA VAL A 97 38.64 -8.06 -15.24
C VAL A 97 37.74 -8.11 -16.47
N SER A 98 36.70 -8.93 -16.42
CA SER A 98 35.72 -9.11 -17.51
C SER A 98 34.39 -8.44 -17.16
N PHE A 99 33.82 -7.67 -18.10
CA PHE A 99 32.50 -7.03 -17.98
C PHE A 99 31.54 -7.60 -19.02
N TYR A 100 30.28 -7.84 -18.64
CA TYR A 100 29.23 -8.35 -19.53
C TYR A 100 27.99 -7.45 -19.48
N LEU A 101 27.50 -7.00 -20.64
CA LEU A 101 26.28 -6.20 -20.78
C LEU A 101 25.30 -6.89 -21.73
N GLN A 102 24.03 -7.02 -21.31
CA GLN A 102 22.96 -7.68 -22.07
C GLN A 102 21.90 -6.65 -22.52
N PHE A 103 21.61 -6.60 -23.83
CA PHE A 103 20.60 -5.73 -24.42
C PHE A 103 19.52 -6.55 -25.13
N GLY A 104 18.24 -6.13 -25.11
CA GLY A 104 17.16 -6.72 -25.91
C GLY A 104 16.47 -5.68 -26.79
N HIS A 105 16.26 -5.98 -28.08
CA HIS A 105 15.59 -5.09 -29.03
C HIS A 105 14.37 -5.76 -29.70
N GLU A 106 13.19 -5.13 -29.64
CA GLU A 106 12.01 -5.52 -30.43
C GLU A 106 12.20 -5.13 -31.91
N TYR A 107 11.71 -6.00 -32.80
CA TYR A 107 11.91 -5.98 -34.26
C TYR A 107 10.94 -5.05 -34.99
N LEU A 108 11.45 -4.19 -35.89
CA LEU A 108 10.68 -3.59 -36.99
C LEU A 108 11.39 -3.87 -38.33
N ARG A 109 10.71 -4.58 -39.24
CA ARG A 109 11.13 -4.79 -40.64
C ARG A 109 10.76 -3.56 -41.49
N LYS A 110 11.71 -3.11 -42.31
CA LYS A 110 11.59 -2.03 -43.30
C LYS A 110 10.84 -2.48 -44.56
N ALA A 111 10.05 -1.58 -45.15
CA ALA A 111 9.79 -1.49 -46.59
C ALA A 111 9.71 0.01 -46.99
N PRO A 112 10.01 0.38 -48.25
CA PRO A 112 10.70 1.63 -48.57
C PRO A 112 9.80 2.84 -48.85
N PHE A 113 10.46 4.00 -48.76
CA PHE A 113 9.99 5.39 -48.81
C PHE A 113 9.25 5.80 -50.10
N ILE A 114 8.19 6.62 -49.92
CA ILE A 114 7.84 7.75 -50.81
C ILE A 114 7.34 8.92 -49.92
N CYS A 115 7.95 10.10 -50.08
CA CYS A 115 7.55 11.36 -49.44
C CYS A 115 6.46 12.05 -50.26
N ALA A 116 5.32 12.35 -49.64
CA ALA A 116 4.41 13.41 -50.09
C ALA A 116 3.68 14.01 -48.88
N SER A 117 3.59 15.34 -48.88
CA SER A 117 3.17 16.23 -47.79
C SER A 117 1.76 15.99 -47.24
N GLN A 118 1.58 16.00 -45.91
CA GLN A 118 0.39 16.59 -45.29
C GLN A 118 0.55 16.82 -43.77
N ARG A 119 -0.23 17.78 -43.28
CA ARG A 119 -0.10 18.55 -42.03
C ARG A 119 -0.02 17.70 -40.76
N HIS A 120 0.73 18.25 -39.80
CA HIS A 120 0.85 17.82 -38.40
C HIS A 120 -0.52 17.43 -37.81
N ARG A 121 -0.67 16.16 -37.45
CA ARG A 121 -1.71 15.70 -36.53
C ARG A 121 -0.96 15.14 -35.32
N GLU A 122 -1.25 15.71 -34.16
CA GLU A 122 -0.65 15.32 -32.89
C GLU A 122 -1.02 13.87 -32.59
N ASP A 123 0.00 12.99 -32.58
CA ASP A 123 -0.18 11.59 -32.20
C ASP A 123 -0.36 11.50 -30.68
N LEU A 124 -1.61 11.28 -30.29
CA LEU A 124 -2.03 10.87 -28.96
C LEU A 124 -1.25 9.61 -28.56
N ILE A 125 -0.47 9.71 -27.48
CA ILE A 125 0.10 8.54 -26.79
C ILE A 125 -1.07 7.72 -26.25
N VAL A 126 -1.49 6.70 -27.00
CA VAL A 126 -2.42 5.67 -26.51
C VAL A 126 -1.68 4.90 -25.42
N LYS A 127 -1.85 5.33 -24.16
CA LYS A 127 -1.51 4.50 -23.00
C LYS A 127 -2.20 3.16 -23.20
N LYS A 128 -1.41 2.09 -23.36
CA LYS A 128 -1.91 0.71 -23.46
C LYS A 128 -2.76 0.44 -22.22
N GLN A 129 -4.08 0.55 -22.38
CA GLN A 129 -5.06 0.36 -21.32
C GLN A 129 -4.84 -1.05 -20.78
N LYS A 130 -4.48 -1.19 -19.49
CA LYS A 130 -4.54 -2.50 -18.84
C LYS A 130 -5.96 -3.00 -19.08
N SER A 131 -6.12 -4.13 -19.77
CA SER A 131 -7.44 -4.74 -19.94
C SER A 131 -7.93 -5.13 -18.55
N HIS A 132 -8.83 -4.34 -17.98
CA HIS A 132 -9.47 -4.71 -16.74
C HIS A 132 -10.54 -5.74 -17.11
N PRO A 133 -10.49 -6.97 -16.58
CA PRO A 133 -11.59 -7.92 -16.80
C PRO A 133 -12.89 -7.26 -16.32
N GLN A 134 -13.95 -7.31 -17.13
CA GLN A 134 -15.26 -6.83 -16.71
C GLN A 134 -15.94 -7.90 -15.85
N ASN A 135 -16.88 -7.48 -15.01
CA ASN A 135 -17.72 -8.36 -14.20
C ASN A 135 -16.93 -9.24 -13.21
N VAL A 136 -15.94 -8.63 -12.53
CA VAL A 136 -15.13 -9.30 -11.52
C VAL A 136 -15.96 -9.60 -10.28
N ASP A 137 -15.91 -10.85 -9.82
CA ASP A 137 -16.55 -11.26 -8.57
C ASP A 137 -15.93 -10.56 -7.36
N LEU A 138 -16.78 -10.15 -6.43
CA LEU A 138 -16.31 -9.61 -5.16
C LEU A 138 -15.57 -10.69 -4.34
N PRO A 139 -14.65 -10.27 -3.45
CA PRO A 139 -14.03 -11.19 -2.50
C PRO A 139 -15.09 -12.00 -1.75
N PRO A 140 -14.90 -13.32 -1.58
CA PRO A 140 -15.89 -14.17 -0.95
C PRO A 140 -16.10 -13.76 0.51
N ILE A 141 -17.37 -13.66 0.93
CA ILE A 141 -17.71 -13.40 2.32
C ILE A 141 -17.27 -14.58 3.17
N LEU A 142 -16.36 -14.33 4.10
CA LEU A 142 -15.82 -15.38 4.96
C LEU A 142 -16.85 -15.84 6.00
N PRO A 143 -16.95 -17.15 6.28
CA PRO A 143 -17.89 -17.67 7.25
C PRO A 143 -17.52 -17.24 8.67
N LYS A 144 -18.46 -16.58 9.37
CA LYS A 144 -18.31 -16.13 10.78
C LYS A 144 -18.04 -17.28 11.78
N LYS A 145 -18.38 -18.52 11.41
CA LYS A 145 -18.19 -19.74 12.20
C LYS A 145 -16.80 -20.40 12.02
N LYS A 146 -15.86 -19.75 11.35
CA LYS A 146 -14.49 -20.25 11.18
C LYS A 146 -13.50 -19.13 11.43
N LYS A 147 -12.25 -19.51 11.71
CA LYS A 147 -11.15 -18.54 11.75
C LYS A 147 -10.89 -18.04 10.33
N LYS A 148 -10.65 -16.74 10.17
CA LYS A 148 -10.11 -16.14 8.94
C LYS A 148 -8.81 -16.85 8.54
N PRO A 149 -8.54 -17.02 7.23
CA PRO A 149 -7.25 -17.51 6.77
C PRO A 149 -6.09 -16.67 7.31
N PHE A 150 -4.93 -17.29 7.50
CA PHE A 150 -3.72 -16.56 7.83
C PHE A 150 -3.19 -15.86 6.57
N PRO A 151 -2.82 -14.57 6.63
CA PRO A 151 -2.24 -13.89 5.46
C PRO A 151 -0.89 -14.47 5.04
N VAL A 152 -0.13 -15.00 6.00
CA VAL A 152 1.12 -15.73 5.75
C VAL A 152 0.86 -17.22 5.97
N PRO A 153 1.29 -18.11 5.06
CA PRO A 153 1.15 -19.56 5.25
C PRO A 153 1.75 -20.05 6.58
N ILE A 154 1.01 -20.92 7.28
CA ILE A 154 1.38 -21.44 8.61
C ILE A 154 2.75 -22.12 8.60
N GLU A 155 3.08 -22.82 7.52
CA GLU A 155 4.37 -23.49 7.34
C GLU A 155 5.53 -22.50 7.35
N LYS A 156 5.40 -21.37 6.68
CA LYS A 156 6.39 -20.29 6.68
C LYS A 156 6.56 -19.71 8.09
N MET A 157 5.45 -19.43 8.78
CA MET A 157 5.49 -18.97 10.17
C MET A 157 6.21 -19.97 11.10
N ARG A 158 5.99 -21.28 10.91
CA ARG A 158 6.68 -22.34 11.68
C ARG A 158 8.16 -22.40 11.36
N GLN A 159 8.55 -22.26 10.09
CA GLN A 159 9.95 -22.22 9.68
C GLN A 159 10.66 -21.00 10.29
N ASP A 160 10.05 -19.82 10.24
CA ASP A 160 10.61 -18.60 10.82
C ASP A 160 10.74 -18.71 12.34
N ALA A 161 9.74 -19.28 13.02
CA ALA A 161 9.81 -19.54 14.46
C ALA A 161 10.93 -20.54 14.84
N ARG A 162 11.20 -21.55 14.00
CA ARG A 162 12.31 -22.49 14.22
C ARG A 162 13.66 -21.81 14.03
N LYS A 163 13.81 -20.94 13.02
CA LYS A 163 15.04 -20.14 12.81
C LYS A 163 15.29 -19.20 13.99
N ASP A 164 14.26 -18.48 14.42
CA ASP A 164 14.33 -17.61 15.61
C ASP A 164 14.73 -18.38 16.87
N LYS A 165 14.19 -19.58 17.07
CA LYS A 165 14.53 -20.44 18.21
C LYS A 165 16.01 -20.86 18.18
N LYS A 166 16.54 -21.29 17.03
CA LYS A 166 17.96 -21.68 16.88
C LYS A 166 18.91 -20.52 17.21
N ILE A 167 18.62 -19.32 16.70
CA ILE A 167 19.41 -18.12 16.99
C ILE A 167 19.39 -17.82 18.50
N ALA A 168 18.22 -17.95 19.14
CA ALA A 168 18.07 -17.73 20.57
C ALA A 168 18.83 -18.76 21.43
N GLU A 169 18.85 -20.04 21.02
CA GLU A 169 19.61 -21.10 21.70
C GLU A 169 21.12 -20.87 21.66
N MET A 170 21.61 -20.20 20.61
CA MET A 170 23.01 -19.77 20.49
C MET A 170 23.33 -18.49 21.29
N GLY A 171 22.34 -17.89 21.98
CA GLY A 171 22.52 -16.62 22.70
C GLY A 171 22.73 -15.40 21.80
N ILE A 172 22.50 -15.55 20.49
CA ILE A 172 22.72 -14.49 19.50
C ILE A 172 21.52 -13.54 19.49
N GLU A 173 21.80 -12.23 19.47
CA GLU A 173 20.77 -11.21 19.33
C GLU A 173 20.08 -11.30 17.98
N LYS A 174 18.75 -11.15 18.00
CA LYS A 174 17.95 -11.17 16.79
C LYS A 174 18.24 -9.92 15.96
N PRO A 175 18.63 -10.04 14.68
CA PRO A 175 18.82 -8.88 13.82
C PRO A 175 17.46 -8.25 13.50
N LEU A 176 17.21 -7.06 14.03
CA LEU A 176 15.97 -6.31 13.83
C LEU A 176 16.22 -5.06 12.99
N GLN A 177 15.38 -4.87 11.98
CA GLN A 177 15.36 -3.67 11.15
C GLN A 177 14.23 -2.73 11.60
N PRO A 178 14.32 -1.42 11.36
CA PRO A 178 13.20 -0.51 11.57
C PRO A 178 11.95 -0.94 10.76
N PRO A 179 10.74 -0.89 11.34
CA PRO A 179 10.40 -0.42 12.69
C PRO A 179 10.40 -1.52 13.76
N LYS A 180 10.80 -2.76 13.41
CA LYS A 180 10.79 -3.91 14.34
C LYS A 180 11.80 -3.77 15.48
N ASN A 181 12.83 -2.92 15.32
CA ASN A 181 13.74 -2.52 16.38
C ASN A 181 13.26 -1.26 17.15
N GLY A 182 12.03 -0.80 16.93
CA GLY A 182 11.44 0.35 17.62
C GLY A 182 11.88 1.73 17.11
N LEU A 183 12.79 1.80 16.12
CA LEU A 183 13.13 3.05 15.45
C LEU A 183 12.10 3.37 14.35
N LEU A 184 11.89 4.65 14.05
CA LEU A 184 11.05 5.07 12.93
C LEU A 184 11.70 4.71 11.58
N VAL A 185 10.87 4.66 10.54
CA VAL A 185 11.31 4.51 9.16
C VAL A 185 11.22 5.89 8.48
N PRO A 186 12.32 6.65 8.31
CA PRO A 186 12.25 8.06 7.93
C PRO A 186 11.47 8.35 6.65
N TYR A 187 11.62 7.51 5.63
CA TYR A 187 10.92 7.69 4.34
C TYR A 187 9.41 7.38 4.41
N LEU A 188 8.92 6.77 5.49
CA LEU A 188 7.50 6.53 5.72
C LEU A 188 6.84 7.61 6.59
N ILE A 189 7.61 8.49 7.22
CA ILE A 189 7.06 9.58 8.04
C ILE A 189 6.20 10.52 7.18
N PRO A 190 6.65 11.02 6.00
CA PRO A 190 5.81 11.86 5.16
C PRO A 190 4.53 11.15 4.69
N VAL A 191 4.63 9.85 4.37
CA VAL A 191 3.48 9.01 3.99
C VAL A 191 2.45 8.95 5.12
N ALA A 192 2.89 8.88 6.38
CA ALA A 192 1.98 8.86 7.52
C ALA A 192 1.22 10.18 7.71
N TYR A 193 1.89 11.32 7.48
CA TYR A 193 1.23 12.63 7.47
C TYR A 193 0.24 12.76 6.32
N GLU A 194 0.63 12.37 5.09
CA GLU A 194 -0.27 12.36 3.92
C GLU A 194 -1.53 11.52 4.17
N VAL A 195 -1.38 10.33 4.77
CA VAL A 195 -2.52 9.46 5.12
C VAL A 195 -3.43 10.14 6.13
N LEU A 196 -2.87 10.80 7.13
CA LEU A 196 -3.65 11.44 8.19
C LEU A 196 -4.43 12.65 7.67
N ASP A 197 -3.83 13.45 6.78
CA ASP A 197 -4.53 14.59 6.17
C ASP A 197 -5.62 14.11 5.19
N ALA A 198 -5.32 13.11 4.35
CA ALA A 198 -6.33 12.48 3.51
C ALA A 198 -7.47 11.84 4.33
N TRP A 199 -7.18 11.31 5.51
CA TRP A 199 -8.20 10.78 6.42
C TRP A 199 -9.18 11.87 6.89
N LYS A 200 -8.69 13.06 7.24
CA LYS A 200 -9.53 14.22 7.59
C LYS A 200 -10.40 14.66 6.42
N ASP A 201 -9.79 14.79 5.24
CA ASP A 201 -10.49 15.23 4.03
C ASP A 201 -11.57 14.23 3.61
N LEU A 202 -11.31 12.92 3.77
CA LEU A 202 -12.29 11.87 3.56
C LEU A 202 -13.50 12.01 4.50
N ILE A 203 -13.26 12.18 5.80
CA ILE A 203 -14.35 12.34 6.79
C ILE A 203 -15.17 13.59 6.50
N LYS A 204 -14.50 14.72 6.27
CA LYS A 204 -15.13 15.99 5.94
C LYS A 204 -15.97 15.88 4.67
N GLY A 205 -15.39 15.35 3.61
CA GLY A 205 -16.06 15.19 2.32
C GLY A 205 -17.30 14.31 2.42
N LEU A 206 -17.20 13.14 3.05
CA LEU A 206 -18.34 12.26 3.30
C LEU A 206 -19.43 12.94 4.13
N ALA A 207 -19.06 13.63 5.22
CA ALA A 207 -20.02 14.34 6.05
C ALA A 207 -20.80 15.41 5.27
N GLN A 208 -20.13 16.13 4.36
CA GLN A 208 -20.78 17.10 3.49
C GLN A 208 -21.69 16.44 2.45
N LEU A 209 -21.23 15.37 1.78
CA LEU A 209 -21.99 14.67 0.76
C LEU A 209 -23.26 14.01 1.32
N LEU A 210 -23.23 13.50 2.56
CA LEU A 210 -24.38 12.87 3.21
C LEU A 210 -25.53 13.84 3.54
N HIS A 211 -25.34 15.15 3.38
CA HIS A 211 -26.44 16.13 3.44
C HIS A 211 -27.29 16.13 2.17
N VAL A 212 -26.72 15.75 1.03
CA VAL A 212 -27.37 15.85 -0.29
C VAL A 212 -27.55 14.51 -1.00
N ILE A 213 -26.72 13.52 -0.69
CA ILE A 213 -26.82 12.15 -1.22
C ILE A 213 -27.56 11.27 -0.21
N PRO A 214 -28.75 10.73 -0.55
CA PRO A 214 -29.47 9.87 0.35
C PRO A 214 -28.76 8.51 0.50
N VAL A 215 -28.55 8.12 1.75
CA VAL A 215 -27.97 6.84 2.14
C VAL A 215 -28.92 6.17 3.12
N PHE A 216 -29.15 4.88 2.92
CA PHE A 216 -29.97 4.04 3.78
C PHE A 216 -29.12 2.93 4.38
N GLY A 217 -29.12 2.83 5.71
CA GLY A 217 -28.58 1.67 6.43
C GLY A 217 -29.74 0.76 6.84
N CYS A 218 -29.52 -0.56 6.83
CA CYS A 218 -30.48 -1.47 7.44
C CYS A 218 -30.36 -1.42 8.96
N SER A 219 -31.46 -1.24 9.69
CA SER A 219 -31.45 -1.20 11.17
C SER A 219 -31.16 -2.56 11.82
N GLU A 220 -31.04 -3.63 11.03
CA GLU A 220 -31.07 -5.03 11.50
C GLU A 220 -29.91 -5.86 10.97
N CYS A 221 -29.22 -5.39 9.93
CA CYS A 221 -28.03 -6.02 9.39
C CYS A 221 -27.09 -4.94 8.83
N SER A 222 -25.90 -5.33 8.37
CA SER A 222 -24.87 -4.38 7.91
C SER A 222 -25.04 -3.91 6.45
N GLU A 223 -26.22 -4.12 5.86
CA GLU A 223 -26.47 -3.71 4.47
C GLU A 223 -26.68 -2.20 4.36
N VAL A 224 -26.14 -1.62 3.29
CA VAL A 224 -26.21 -0.18 3.03
C VAL A 224 -26.59 0.03 1.57
N HIS A 225 -27.42 1.02 1.31
CA HIS A 225 -27.83 1.39 -0.03
C HIS A 225 -27.73 2.89 -0.25
N VAL A 226 -27.20 3.29 -1.40
CA VAL A 226 -27.04 4.68 -1.80
C VAL A 226 -27.96 4.90 -3.00
N ALA A 227 -29.11 5.53 -2.79
CA ALA A 227 -30.12 5.87 -3.79
C ALA A 227 -31.23 6.70 -3.13
N HIS A 228 -32.21 7.20 -3.90
CA HIS A 228 -33.34 7.95 -3.32
C HIS A 228 -34.31 7.07 -2.52
N THR A 229 -34.33 5.76 -2.78
CA THR A 229 -35.15 4.78 -2.06
C THR A 229 -34.35 3.51 -1.78
N GLY A 230 -34.65 2.82 -0.68
CA GLY A 230 -34.03 1.53 -0.35
C GLY A 230 -34.37 0.44 -1.38
N HIS A 231 -33.46 -0.52 -1.58
CA HIS A 231 -33.70 -1.62 -2.52
C HIS A 231 -34.68 -2.68 -1.98
N ASN A 232 -35.26 -3.44 -2.92
CA ASN A 232 -36.19 -4.55 -2.69
C ASN A 232 -35.53 -5.94 -2.83
N ILE A 233 -34.21 -6.01 -2.78
CA ILE A 233 -33.48 -7.28 -2.71
C ILE A 233 -33.71 -7.94 -1.33
N GLN A 234 -34.10 -9.22 -1.35
CA GLN A 234 -34.46 -10.03 -0.18
C GLN A 234 -33.27 -10.80 0.39
N ASP A 235 -32.21 -10.08 0.77
CA ASP A 235 -30.96 -10.63 1.31
C ASP A 235 -30.65 -10.14 2.74
N CYS A 236 -31.66 -9.65 3.46
CA CYS A 236 -31.50 -9.19 4.83
C CYS A 236 -31.05 -10.34 5.75
N ASN A 237 -29.92 -10.13 6.44
CA ASN A 237 -29.34 -11.07 7.40
C ASN A 237 -29.69 -10.74 8.86
N GLY A 238 -30.70 -9.88 9.08
CA GLY A 238 -31.13 -9.44 10.40
C GLY A 238 -31.96 -10.48 11.15
N GLY A 239 -32.01 -10.38 12.48
CA GLY A 239 -32.70 -11.36 13.33
C GLY A 239 -34.20 -11.51 13.03
N THR A 240 -34.83 -10.43 12.59
CA THR A 240 -36.26 -10.36 12.23
C THR A 240 -36.52 -10.56 10.73
N CYS A 241 -35.53 -10.99 9.93
CA CYS A 241 -35.68 -11.14 8.48
C CYS A 241 -36.83 -12.09 8.08
N GLY A 242 -37.13 -13.11 8.88
CA GLY A 242 -38.20 -14.07 8.62
C GLY A 242 -39.59 -13.43 8.54
N SER A 243 -39.92 -12.53 9.46
CA SER A 243 -41.22 -11.82 9.45
C SER A 243 -41.32 -10.82 8.31
N ARG A 244 -40.18 -10.27 7.87
CA ARG A 244 -40.08 -9.35 6.72
C ARG A 244 -39.82 -10.05 5.39
N ARG A 245 -39.91 -11.39 5.31
CA ARG A 245 -39.66 -12.15 4.06
C ARG A 245 -38.32 -11.77 3.39
N GLY A 246 -37.28 -11.57 4.18
CA GLY A 246 -35.95 -11.19 3.70
C GLY A 246 -35.76 -9.71 3.35
N PHE A 247 -36.79 -8.86 3.44
CA PHE A 247 -36.65 -7.42 3.19
C PHE A 247 -35.93 -6.68 4.32
N HIS A 248 -35.14 -5.68 3.92
CA HIS A 248 -34.43 -4.78 4.82
C HIS A 248 -35.37 -3.78 5.49
N SER A 249 -35.03 -3.41 6.72
CA SER A 249 -35.65 -2.29 7.43
C SER A 249 -34.76 -1.06 7.27
N TRP A 250 -35.10 -0.20 6.33
CA TRP A 250 -34.29 0.95 5.96
C TRP A 250 -34.47 2.12 6.93
N VAL A 251 -33.36 2.66 7.40
CA VAL A 251 -33.29 3.92 8.16
C VAL A 251 -32.28 4.85 7.49
N LYS A 252 -32.29 6.14 7.85
CA LYS A 252 -31.27 7.08 7.37
C LYS A 252 -29.89 6.58 7.80
N GLY A 253 -29.02 6.36 6.81
CA GLY A 253 -27.65 5.92 7.02
C GLY A 253 -26.78 7.03 7.61
N SER A 254 -25.71 6.60 8.27
CA SER A 254 -24.70 7.44 8.89
C SER A 254 -23.36 7.31 8.16
N ILE A 255 -22.42 8.20 8.48
CA ILE A 255 -21.05 8.10 7.97
C ILE A 255 -20.37 6.77 8.35
N ASN A 256 -20.71 6.19 9.51
CA ASN A 256 -20.16 4.91 9.97
C ASN A 256 -20.67 3.71 9.17
N ASP A 257 -21.82 3.87 8.50
CA ASP A 257 -22.35 2.87 7.57
C ASP A 257 -21.55 2.91 6.24
N ILE A 258 -21.07 4.08 5.83
CA ILE A 258 -20.26 4.23 4.61
C ILE A 258 -18.78 3.91 4.86
N LEU A 259 -18.22 4.50 5.90
CA LEU A 259 -16.83 4.37 6.34
C LEU A 259 -16.80 3.57 7.64
N VAL A 260 -16.63 2.26 7.52
CA VAL A 260 -16.71 1.35 8.68
C VAL A 260 -15.60 1.68 9.69
N PRO A 261 -15.96 2.08 10.92
CA PRO A 261 -14.97 2.47 11.91
C PRO A 261 -14.23 1.24 12.43
N ILE A 262 -12.90 1.23 12.24
CA ILE A 262 -12.00 0.25 12.83
C ILE A 262 -11.16 0.97 13.87
N GLU A 263 -11.29 0.56 15.13
CA GLU A 263 -10.56 1.14 16.25
C GLU A 263 -9.37 0.28 16.67
N SER A 264 -8.38 0.92 17.29
CA SER A 264 -7.28 0.29 18.01
C SER A 264 -7.07 1.03 19.32
N TYR A 265 -6.56 0.32 20.34
CA TYR A 265 -6.01 0.98 21.52
C TYR A 265 -4.82 1.85 21.10
N HIS A 266 -4.77 3.08 21.62
CA HIS A 266 -3.59 3.92 21.52
C HIS A 266 -2.46 3.36 22.39
N MET A 267 -1.26 3.23 21.83
CA MET A 267 -0.09 2.71 22.52
C MET A 267 1.02 3.76 22.59
N TYR A 268 1.33 4.28 23.79
CA TYR A 268 2.52 5.11 23.98
C TYR A 268 3.79 4.37 23.53
N ASP A 269 3.92 3.09 23.88
CA ASP A 269 5.03 2.25 23.44
C ASP A 269 4.50 0.89 22.92
N PRO A 270 4.54 0.62 21.60
CA PRO A 270 4.10 -0.66 21.02
C PRO A 270 4.88 -1.88 21.54
N PHE A 271 6.07 -1.65 22.12
CA PHE A 271 6.92 -2.68 22.73
C PHE A 271 6.87 -2.64 24.28
N GLY A 272 6.02 -1.78 24.83
CA GLY A 272 5.82 -1.55 26.24
C GLY A 272 4.91 -2.59 26.90
N ARG A 273 4.03 -2.12 27.78
CA ARG A 273 3.07 -2.99 28.49
C ARG A 273 1.89 -3.29 27.56
N ARG A 274 1.49 -4.57 27.48
CA ARG A 274 0.28 -4.95 26.73
C ARG A 274 -0.96 -4.56 27.54
N VAL A 275 -1.94 -3.94 26.87
CA VAL A 275 -3.25 -3.61 27.47
C VAL A 275 -3.90 -4.88 28.01
N LYS A 276 -4.16 -4.91 29.32
CA LYS A 276 -4.84 -6.02 29.99
C LYS A 276 -6.35 -5.77 30.02
N HIS A 277 -7.13 -6.81 30.30
CA HIS A 277 -8.59 -6.67 30.35
C HIS A 277 -9.04 -5.73 31.47
N GLU A 278 -8.37 -5.79 32.62
CA GLU A 278 -8.72 -5.04 33.83
C GLU A 278 -8.41 -3.55 33.66
N THR A 279 -7.33 -3.23 32.95
CA THR A 279 -6.85 -1.86 32.71
C THR A 279 -7.33 -1.30 31.37
N ARG A 280 -8.29 -1.95 30.70
CA ARG A 280 -8.65 -1.60 29.32
C ARG A 280 -9.27 -0.21 29.18
N PHE A 281 -9.85 0.31 30.25
CA PHE A 281 -10.49 1.63 30.30
C PHE A 281 -9.50 2.75 30.63
N ASP A 282 -8.23 2.39 30.88
CA ASP A 282 -7.14 3.36 31.09
C ASP A 282 -6.50 3.78 29.76
N TYR A 283 -6.90 3.16 28.65
CA TYR A 283 -6.38 3.41 27.31
C TYR A 283 -7.51 3.88 26.41
N ASP A 284 -7.24 4.93 25.64
CA ASP A 284 -8.17 5.42 24.64
C ASP A 284 -8.21 4.47 23.43
N ARG A 285 -9.38 4.42 22.79
CA ARG A 285 -9.57 3.76 21.50
C ARG A 285 -9.68 4.86 20.45
N ILE A 286 -8.85 4.76 19.43
CA ILE A 286 -8.80 5.71 18.32
C ILE A 286 -8.86 4.95 17.00
N PRO A 287 -9.20 5.60 15.87
CA PRO A 287 -9.20 4.94 14.57
C PRO A 287 -7.85 4.26 14.28
N ALA A 288 -7.88 3.01 13.82
CA ALA A 288 -6.67 2.22 13.60
C ALA A 288 -5.75 2.83 12.54
N VAL A 289 -6.31 3.58 11.57
CA VAL A 289 -5.56 4.38 10.60
C VAL A 289 -4.75 5.47 11.31
N VAL A 290 -5.36 6.18 12.26
CA VAL A 290 -4.72 7.25 13.05
C VAL A 290 -3.62 6.68 13.93
N GLU A 291 -3.90 5.60 14.66
CA GLU A 291 -2.87 4.92 15.47
C GLU A 291 -1.70 4.43 14.61
N LEU A 292 -1.97 3.89 13.41
CA LEU A 292 -0.93 3.48 12.47
C LEU A 292 -0.05 4.66 12.05
N CYS A 293 -0.64 5.83 11.76
CA CYS A 293 0.11 7.04 11.45
C CYS A 293 0.94 7.54 12.65
N ILE A 294 0.40 7.50 13.87
CA ILE A 294 1.13 7.86 15.09
C ILE A 294 2.36 6.97 15.26
N GLN A 295 2.21 5.66 15.12
CA GLN A 295 3.33 4.72 15.23
C GLN A 295 4.31 4.86 14.06
N ALA A 296 3.85 5.36 12.92
CA ALA A 296 4.70 5.66 11.77
C ALA A 296 5.49 6.98 11.87
N GLY A 297 5.22 7.80 12.89
CA GLY A 297 5.99 9.01 13.20
C GLY A 297 5.19 10.31 13.18
N VAL A 298 3.87 10.26 13.01
CA VAL A 298 3.03 11.45 13.20
C VAL A 298 2.95 11.77 14.68
N ASP A 299 3.29 13.00 15.05
CA ASP A 299 3.10 13.51 16.39
C ASP A 299 1.72 14.18 16.53
N ILE A 300 0.89 13.66 17.43
CA ILE A 300 -0.39 14.24 17.84
C ILE A 300 -0.28 14.53 19.33
N GLN A 301 -0.50 15.79 19.72
CA GLN A 301 -0.28 16.26 21.10
C GLN A 301 -1.07 15.44 22.14
N ASP A 302 -2.31 15.10 21.81
CA ASP A 302 -3.21 14.32 22.69
C ASP A 302 -2.85 12.83 22.76
N TYR A 303 -2.10 12.30 21.78
CA TYR A 303 -1.78 10.88 21.65
C TYR A 303 -0.27 10.71 21.45
N PRO A 304 0.55 11.02 22.47
CA PRO A 304 1.99 10.92 22.37
C PRO A 304 2.43 9.47 22.17
N SER A 305 3.48 9.26 21.39
CA SER A 305 4.12 7.94 21.25
C SER A 305 5.62 8.06 21.45
N ARG A 306 6.21 7.02 22.02
CA ARG A 306 7.64 6.94 22.35
C ARG A 306 8.47 6.93 21.08
N ARG A 307 9.23 8.00 20.87
CA ARG A 307 10.24 8.10 19.80
C ARG A 307 11.59 7.60 20.31
N ARG A 308 12.11 6.53 19.71
CA ARG A 308 13.40 5.94 20.11
C ARG A 308 14.53 6.47 19.26
N THR A 309 15.67 6.73 19.91
CA THR A 309 16.97 6.92 19.28
C THR A 309 17.82 5.65 19.34
N ASN A 310 17.67 4.88 20.43
CA ASN A 310 18.34 3.60 20.63
C ASN A 310 17.42 2.44 20.27
N PRO A 311 17.90 1.46 19.48
CA PRO A 311 17.09 0.33 19.03
C PRO A 311 16.78 -0.64 20.18
N ILE A 312 15.66 -1.34 20.03
CA ILE A 312 15.28 -2.48 20.85
C ILE A 312 16.17 -3.67 20.51
N ARG A 313 16.65 -4.35 21.55
CA ARG A 313 17.48 -5.56 21.44
C ARG A 313 16.73 -6.75 22.00
N MET A 314 16.79 -7.88 21.29
CA MET A 314 16.06 -9.09 21.67
C MET A 314 16.91 -10.35 21.45
N ILE A 315 16.73 -11.34 22.32
CA ILE A 315 17.13 -12.74 22.08
C ILE A 315 15.86 -13.57 21.95
N GLY A 316 15.65 -14.16 20.78
CA GLY A 316 14.39 -14.84 20.43
C GLY A 316 13.18 -13.90 20.54
N ARG A 317 12.32 -14.15 21.53
CA ARG A 317 11.14 -13.32 21.86
C ARG A 317 11.33 -12.44 23.09
N LYS A 318 12.44 -12.60 23.81
CA LYS A 318 12.72 -11.86 25.04
C LYS A 318 13.38 -10.53 24.67
N VAL A 319 12.75 -9.43 25.08
CA VAL A 319 13.34 -8.09 24.99
C VAL A 319 14.39 -7.95 26.10
N ILE A 320 15.62 -7.64 25.72
CA ILE A 320 16.77 -7.44 26.63
C ILE A 320 16.88 -5.98 27.00
N ASP A 321 16.75 -5.11 26.00
CA ASP A 321 16.79 -3.67 26.15
C ASP A 321 15.71 -3.03 25.27
N ARG A 322 15.00 -2.06 25.83
CA ARG A 322 13.91 -1.31 25.17
C ARG A 322 14.39 0.01 24.56
N GLY A 323 15.70 0.25 24.50
CA GLY A 323 16.28 1.53 24.10
C GLY A 323 16.23 2.54 25.25
N GLY A 324 16.61 2.10 26.46
CA GLY A 324 16.60 2.91 27.67
C GLY A 324 15.28 2.91 28.46
N PHE A 325 15.32 3.48 29.66
CA PHE A 325 14.13 3.71 30.50
C PHE A 325 13.52 5.07 30.17
N VAL A 326 12.21 5.08 29.94
CA VAL A 326 11.42 6.30 29.75
C VAL A 326 10.17 6.10 30.59
N GLU A 327 9.86 7.07 31.45
CA GLU A 327 8.62 7.06 32.20
C GLU A 327 7.47 7.32 31.23
N GLU A 328 6.51 6.40 31.17
CA GLU A 328 5.34 6.59 30.32
C GLU A 328 4.53 7.77 30.87
N PRO A 329 4.13 8.74 30.03
CA PRO A 329 3.21 9.79 30.44
C PRO A 329 2.00 9.15 31.12
N LYS A 330 1.53 9.74 32.23
CA LYS A 330 0.27 9.30 32.83
C LYS A 330 -0.79 9.33 31.74
N PRO A 331 -1.62 8.27 31.60
CA PRO A 331 -2.68 8.24 30.60
C PRO A 331 -3.54 9.49 30.76
N TRP A 332 -3.37 10.44 29.85
CA TRP A 332 -4.17 11.64 29.83
C TRP A 332 -5.43 11.30 29.08
N ARG A 333 -6.58 11.28 29.77
CA ARG A 333 -7.86 11.18 29.07
C ARG A 333 -8.10 12.52 28.38
N SER A 334 -7.85 12.57 27.08
CA SER A 334 -8.20 13.73 26.25
C SER A 334 -9.69 13.74 25.95
N ARG A 335 -10.53 13.69 27.00
CA ARG A 335 -11.97 13.80 26.84
C ARG A 335 -12.30 15.28 26.62
N GLY A 336 -12.27 15.71 25.36
CA GLY A 336 -12.71 17.04 24.93
C GLY A 336 -11.68 17.93 24.24
N SER A 337 -10.54 17.40 23.78
CA SER A 337 -9.67 18.16 22.87
C SER A 337 -10.35 18.33 21.51
N SER A 338 -10.42 19.58 21.02
CA SER A 338 -10.95 19.89 19.69
C SER A 338 -10.15 19.24 18.56
N SER A 339 -8.88 18.89 18.80
CA SER A 339 -8.00 18.30 17.77
C SER A 339 -8.38 16.87 17.41
N PHE A 340 -8.96 16.10 18.35
CA PHE A 340 -9.30 14.70 18.12
C PHE A 340 -10.55 14.53 17.25
N LEU A 341 -11.49 15.49 17.32
CA LEU A 341 -12.74 15.46 16.57
C LEU A 341 -12.51 15.45 15.06
N ASP A 342 -11.38 15.94 14.58
CA ASP A 342 -11.06 15.94 13.15
C ASP A 342 -10.72 14.54 12.61
N PHE A 343 -10.35 13.61 13.50
CA PHE A 343 -9.97 12.25 13.11
C PHE A 343 -11.10 11.23 13.30
N ASP A 344 -12.16 11.59 14.02
CA ASP A 344 -13.29 10.71 14.33
C ASP A 344 -14.49 11.02 13.42
N THR A 345 -15.21 9.99 13.04
CA THR A 345 -16.48 10.09 12.31
C THR A 345 -17.65 10.44 13.23
N ASP A 346 -17.52 10.24 14.55
CA ASP A 346 -18.59 10.52 15.53
C ASP A 346 -19.08 11.97 15.42
N GLY A 347 -20.37 12.20 15.18
CA GLY A 347 -20.94 13.55 15.02
C GLY A 347 -20.46 14.34 13.80
N ALA A 348 -19.73 13.75 12.85
CA ALA A 348 -19.15 14.47 11.71
C ALA A 348 -20.19 15.24 10.88
N CYS A 349 -21.35 14.64 10.60
CA CYS A 349 -22.43 15.31 9.84
C CYS A 349 -23.01 16.56 10.55
N GLY A 350 -22.84 16.67 11.88
CA GLY A 350 -23.20 17.87 12.63
C GLY A 350 -22.10 18.94 12.66
N ARG A 351 -20.83 18.55 12.47
CA ARG A 351 -19.68 19.47 12.45
C ARG A 351 -19.54 20.21 11.12
N PHE A 352 -19.90 19.56 10.01
CA PHE A 352 -19.73 20.11 8.68
C PHE A 352 -21.07 20.57 8.09
N LEU A 353 -21.09 21.80 7.58
CA LEU A 353 -22.26 22.39 6.96
C LEU A 353 -22.60 21.70 5.63
N PRO A 354 -23.89 21.67 5.24
CA PRO A 354 -24.29 21.25 3.91
C PRO A 354 -23.52 22.01 2.82
N PRO A 355 -23.00 21.33 1.80
CA PRO A 355 -22.28 21.99 0.71
C PRO A 355 -23.24 22.79 -0.18
N SER A 356 -22.71 23.80 -0.87
CA SER A 356 -23.45 24.41 -1.98
C SER A 356 -23.62 23.38 -3.11
N LEU A 357 -24.73 23.42 -3.84
CA LEU A 357 -24.95 22.47 -4.95
C LEU A 357 -23.87 22.55 -6.04
N ALA A 358 -23.26 23.73 -6.22
CA ALA A 358 -22.18 23.93 -7.19
C ALA A 358 -20.86 23.25 -6.75
N ASP A 359 -20.64 23.11 -5.43
CA ASP A 359 -19.44 22.48 -4.88
C ASP A 359 -19.53 20.95 -4.83
N VAL A 360 -20.74 20.37 -4.89
CA VAL A 360 -20.98 18.93 -4.70
C VAL A 360 -20.06 18.06 -5.58
N PRO A 361 -19.93 18.28 -6.91
CA PRO A 361 -19.06 17.45 -7.75
C PRO A 361 -17.58 17.58 -7.39
N ARG A 362 -17.11 18.79 -7.02
CA ARG A 362 -15.73 19.01 -6.60
C ARG A 362 -15.43 18.29 -5.29
N ILE A 363 -16.30 18.44 -4.29
CA ILE A 363 -16.19 17.76 -3.00
C ILE A 363 -16.20 16.24 -3.21
N ALA A 364 -17.08 15.74 -4.08
CA ALA A 364 -17.14 14.33 -4.41
C ALA A 364 -15.83 13.79 -5.00
N GLN A 365 -15.21 14.54 -5.92
CA GLN A 365 -13.93 14.17 -6.50
C GLN A 365 -12.80 14.19 -5.46
N GLU A 366 -12.70 15.26 -4.66
CA GLU A 366 -11.72 15.37 -3.57
C GLU A 366 -11.88 14.23 -2.54
N THR A 367 -13.12 13.85 -2.23
CA THR A 367 -13.43 12.78 -1.28
C THR A 367 -12.98 11.41 -1.79
N VAL A 368 -13.24 11.08 -3.06
CA VAL A 368 -12.81 9.80 -3.62
C VAL A 368 -11.28 9.75 -3.78
N ASP A 369 -10.64 10.86 -4.12
CA ASP A 369 -9.17 10.95 -4.20
C ASP A 369 -8.53 10.76 -2.81
N ALA A 370 -9.12 11.36 -1.77
CA ALA A 370 -8.71 11.15 -0.38
C ALA A 370 -8.87 9.68 0.05
N TYR A 371 -9.99 9.03 -0.32
CA TYR A 371 -10.22 7.61 -0.08
C TYR A 371 -9.14 6.71 -0.72
N GLU A 372 -8.76 7.00 -1.96
CA GLU A 372 -7.69 6.31 -2.68
C GLU A 372 -6.31 6.51 -2.01
N MET A 373 -6.05 7.74 -1.54
CA MET A 373 -4.82 8.12 -0.87
C MET A 373 -4.65 7.40 0.47
N VAL A 374 -5.69 7.39 1.33
CA VAL A 374 -5.69 6.63 2.59
C VAL A 374 -5.40 5.16 2.31
N ARG A 375 -6.11 4.54 1.37
CA ARG A 375 -5.92 3.11 1.05
C ARG A 375 -4.49 2.81 0.60
N THR A 376 -3.94 3.66 -0.28
CA THR A 376 -2.59 3.49 -0.81
C THR A 376 -1.54 3.71 0.26
N GLY A 377 -1.68 4.74 1.09
CA GLY A 377 -0.74 5.04 2.16
C GLY A 377 -0.79 4.03 3.30
N VAL A 378 -1.97 3.58 3.74
CA VAL A 378 -2.11 2.45 4.69
C VAL A 378 -1.41 1.20 4.14
N THR A 379 -1.57 0.91 2.85
CA THR A 379 -0.86 -0.20 2.19
C THR A 379 0.66 -0.03 2.28
N LYS A 380 1.20 1.17 1.99
CA LYS A 380 2.64 1.45 2.10
C LYS A 380 3.15 1.33 3.54
N LEU A 381 2.41 1.85 4.52
CA LEU A 381 2.77 1.77 5.94
C LEU A 381 2.81 0.32 6.42
N MET A 382 1.78 -0.47 6.11
CA MET A 382 1.65 -1.87 6.53
C MET A 382 2.68 -2.82 5.88
N GLN A 383 3.42 -2.39 4.85
CA GLN A 383 4.58 -3.14 4.34
C GLN A 383 5.72 -3.23 5.37
N LYS A 384 5.81 -2.28 6.31
CA LYS A 384 6.87 -2.21 7.32
C LYS A 384 6.33 -2.24 8.75
N TYR A 385 5.30 -1.44 9.02
CA TYR A 385 4.66 -1.37 10.33
C TYR A 385 3.72 -2.57 10.53
N THR A 386 3.83 -3.20 11.69
CA THR A 386 3.05 -4.39 12.01
C THR A 386 1.71 -3.98 12.59
N VAL A 387 0.63 -4.54 12.04
CA VAL A 387 -0.71 -4.46 12.60
C VAL A 387 -1.23 -5.88 12.81
N LYS A 388 -1.92 -6.11 13.91
CA LYS A 388 -2.54 -7.39 14.25
C LYS A 388 -4.04 -7.30 14.12
N ALA A 389 -4.65 -8.32 13.54
CA ALA A 389 -6.09 -8.48 13.51
C ALA A 389 -6.49 -9.76 14.23
N CYS A 390 -7.68 -9.75 14.82
CA CYS A 390 -8.27 -10.98 15.33
C CYS A 390 -8.78 -11.83 14.16
N GLY A 391 -8.36 -13.10 14.12
CA GLY A 391 -8.84 -14.05 13.12
C GLY A 391 -10.32 -14.45 13.25
N TYR A 392 -11.11 -13.83 14.13
CA TYR A 392 -12.50 -14.20 14.39
C TYR A 392 -13.47 -13.01 14.49
N CYS A 393 -13.02 -11.88 15.01
CA CYS A 393 -13.81 -10.65 15.11
C CYS A 393 -13.10 -9.49 14.38
N PRO A 394 -13.75 -8.33 14.23
CA PRO A 394 -13.16 -7.15 13.59
C PRO A 394 -12.07 -6.42 14.40
N GLU A 395 -11.69 -6.92 15.59
CA GLU A 395 -10.70 -6.24 16.45
C GLU A 395 -9.32 -6.15 15.78
N VAL A 396 -8.74 -4.96 15.83
CA VAL A 396 -7.41 -4.63 15.31
C VAL A 396 -6.54 -4.03 16.42
N HIS A 397 -5.23 -4.24 16.31
CA HIS A 397 -4.23 -3.63 17.18
C HIS A 397 -3.00 -3.24 16.37
N VAL A 398 -2.62 -1.98 16.40
CA VAL A 398 -1.39 -1.49 15.77
C VAL A 398 -0.20 -1.81 16.67
N GLY A 399 0.76 -2.56 16.15
CA GLY A 399 1.96 -2.95 16.89
C GLY A 399 2.37 -4.41 16.68
N PRO A 400 3.53 -4.81 17.23
CA PRO A 400 4.09 -6.15 17.03
C PRO A 400 3.28 -7.25 17.72
N CYS A 401 2.50 -6.92 18.75
CA CYS A 401 1.76 -7.88 19.57
C CYS A 401 0.39 -7.30 19.94
N GLY A 402 -0.70 -8.01 19.65
CA GLY A 402 -2.05 -7.58 20.03
C GLY A 402 -2.25 -7.50 21.56
N HIS A 403 -3.33 -6.89 22.02
CA HIS A 403 -3.63 -6.75 23.46
C HIS A 403 -4.08 -8.06 24.14
N ASN A 404 -4.22 -8.03 25.47
CA ASN A 404 -4.69 -9.14 26.32
C ASN A 404 -6.14 -8.99 26.81
N VAL A 405 -6.85 -7.97 26.33
CA VAL A 405 -8.26 -7.77 26.64
C VAL A 405 -9.10 -8.99 26.21
N LYS A 406 -10.04 -9.41 27.06
CA LYS A 406 -10.94 -10.56 26.85
C LYS A 406 -12.31 -10.12 26.36
N LEU A 407 -12.39 -9.49 25.18
CA LEU A 407 -13.64 -8.97 24.61
C LEU A 407 -14.04 -9.62 23.26
N CYS A 408 -13.32 -10.66 22.84
CA CYS A 408 -13.69 -11.37 21.62
C CYS A 408 -15.00 -12.15 21.86
N GLY A 409 -16.11 -11.69 21.30
CA GLY A 409 -17.42 -12.39 21.32
C GLY A 409 -17.66 -13.36 20.16
N ALA A 410 -16.68 -13.55 19.27
CA ALA A 410 -16.85 -14.34 18.06
C ALA A 410 -16.88 -15.86 18.29
N PHE A 411 -17.05 -16.63 17.21
CA PHE A 411 -17.17 -18.09 17.24
C PHE A 411 -16.16 -18.79 18.18
N LYS A 412 -16.66 -19.70 19.02
CA LYS A 412 -15.91 -20.43 20.05
C LYS A 412 -15.13 -19.52 21.01
N HIS A 413 -15.64 -18.35 21.36
CA HIS A 413 -14.99 -17.48 22.35
C HIS A 413 -14.97 -18.05 23.78
N GLN A 414 -16.00 -18.81 24.20
CA GLN A 414 -16.04 -19.46 25.52
C GLN A 414 -14.84 -20.39 25.72
N TRP A 415 -14.50 -21.21 24.71
CA TRP A 415 -13.31 -22.07 24.69
C TRP A 415 -11.98 -21.32 24.70
N ARG A 416 -12.00 -20.01 24.43
CA ARG A 416 -10.83 -19.14 24.40
C ARG A 416 -10.82 -18.12 25.54
N ASP A 417 -11.74 -18.21 26.50
CA ASP A 417 -11.85 -17.27 27.61
C ASP A 417 -11.95 -15.81 27.10
N GLY A 418 -12.73 -15.60 26.04
CA GLY A 418 -12.91 -14.28 25.41
C GLY A 418 -11.66 -13.67 24.76
N LYS A 419 -10.56 -14.43 24.63
CA LYS A 419 -9.29 -13.94 24.07
C LYS A 419 -9.32 -13.85 22.55
N HIS A 420 -8.64 -12.84 22.02
CA HIS A 420 -8.48 -12.64 20.59
C HIS A 420 -7.50 -13.65 19.98
N GLY A 421 -7.82 -14.12 18.78
CA GLY A 421 -6.97 -15.03 18.00
C GLY A 421 -6.07 -14.25 17.04
N TRP A 422 -5.07 -13.55 17.59
CA TRP A 422 -4.21 -12.62 16.84
C TRP A 422 -3.47 -13.27 15.67
N GLN A 423 -3.44 -12.56 14.55
CA GLN A 423 -2.62 -12.82 13.38
C GLN A 423 -2.18 -11.49 12.76
N ASP A 424 -1.27 -11.51 11.78
CA ASP A 424 -0.97 -10.30 11.00
C ASP A 424 -2.24 -9.82 10.28
N ALA A 425 -2.45 -8.51 10.25
CA ALA A 425 -3.59 -7.91 9.58
C ALA A 425 -3.33 -7.74 8.08
N ILE A 426 -4.38 -7.85 7.27
CA ILE A 426 -4.38 -7.32 5.89
C ILE A 426 -4.93 -5.89 5.87
N VAL A 427 -4.69 -5.16 4.78
CA VAL A 427 -5.19 -3.78 4.60
C VAL A 427 -6.70 -3.71 4.79
N ASP A 428 -7.44 -4.67 4.25
CA ASP A 428 -8.91 -4.73 4.35
C ASP A 428 -9.43 -4.98 5.79
N GLU A 429 -8.57 -5.33 6.74
CA GLU A 429 -8.95 -5.41 8.16
C GLU A 429 -8.75 -4.08 8.90
N VAL A 430 -7.82 -3.23 8.42
CA VAL A 430 -7.55 -1.89 8.99
C VAL A 430 -8.40 -0.83 8.32
N PHE A 431 -8.61 -0.96 7.01
CA PHE A 431 -9.39 -0.06 6.16
C PHE A 431 -10.30 -0.89 5.24
N PRO A 432 -11.39 -1.45 5.79
CA PRO A 432 -12.30 -2.35 5.08
C PRO A 432 -13.09 -1.64 3.99
N PHE A 433 -13.41 -2.38 2.93
CA PHE A 433 -14.46 -2.01 2.00
C PHE A 433 -15.83 -2.32 2.62
N ASN A 434 -16.78 -1.39 2.51
CA ASN A 434 -18.19 -1.74 2.60
C ASN A 434 -18.79 -1.74 1.18
N TYR A 435 -19.19 -2.90 0.67
CA TYR A 435 -19.70 -3.02 -0.71
C TYR A 435 -21.21 -2.87 -0.75
N VAL A 436 -21.70 -1.95 -1.57
CA VAL A 436 -23.12 -1.70 -1.81
C VAL A 436 -23.50 -2.06 -3.24
N TRP A 437 -24.78 -2.35 -3.47
CA TRP A 437 -25.31 -2.49 -4.82
C TRP A 437 -25.17 -1.19 -5.60
N HIS A 438 -24.60 -1.27 -6.80
CA HIS A 438 -24.44 -0.12 -7.68
C HIS A 438 -25.80 0.29 -8.27
N ALA A 439 -26.23 1.54 -8.04
CA ALA A 439 -27.48 2.08 -8.54
C ALA A 439 -27.22 3.00 -9.74
N ARG A 440 -27.43 2.48 -10.96
CA ARG A 440 -27.20 3.25 -12.22
C ARG A 440 -28.04 4.50 -12.32
N ASP A 441 -29.31 4.38 -11.93
CA ASP A 441 -30.22 5.51 -11.79
C ASP A 441 -30.68 5.58 -10.33
N PRO A 442 -30.10 6.48 -9.52
CA PRO A 442 -30.50 6.65 -8.12
C PRO A 442 -31.96 7.06 -7.92
N LYS A 443 -32.63 7.58 -8.96
CA LYS A 443 -34.06 7.96 -8.97
C LYS A 443 -34.94 6.91 -9.64
N GLY A 444 -34.33 5.87 -10.21
CA GLY A 444 -35.00 4.80 -10.91
C GLY A 444 -35.77 3.86 -9.97
N PRO A 445 -36.38 2.79 -10.52
CA PRO A 445 -37.07 1.80 -9.71
C PRO A 445 -36.11 1.09 -8.74
N PRO A 446 -36.58 0.70 -7.54
CA PRO A 446 -35.75 -0.05 -6.58
C PRO A 446 -35.22 -1.35 -7.16
N LEU A 447 -33.96 -1.68 -6.86
CA LEU A 447 -33.33 -2.95 -7.26
C LEU A 447 -34.10 -4.14 -6.66
N ARG A 448 -34.24 -5.23 -7.43
CA ARG A 448 -35.04 -6.42 -7.07
C ARG A 448 -34.25 -7.71 -7.11
N SER A 449 -34.61 -8.66 -6.25
CA SER A 449 -33.97 -9.98 -6.16
C SER A 449 -33.83 -10.72 -7.50
N ALA A 450 -34.86 -10.70 -8.34
CA ALA A 450 -34.90 -11.42 -9.61
C ALA A 450 -33.78 -10.97 -10.59
N LEU A 451 -33.31 -9.74 -10.44
CA LEU A 451 -32.32 -9.13 -11.31
C LEU A 451 -30.93 -9.01 -10.68
N ASN A 452 -30.71 -9.60 -9.48
CA ASN A 452 -29.44 -9.52 -8.76
C ASN A 452 -28.21 -9.91 -9.59
N ARG A 453 -28.36 -10.89 -10.50
CA ARG A 453 -27.27 -11.33 -11.37
C ARG A 453 -26.85 -10.32 -12.42
N PHE A 454 -27.63 -9.26 -12.66
CA PHE A 454 -27.31 -8.19 -13.61
C PHE A 454 -26.72 -6.95 -12.91
N TYR A 455 -26.94 -6.81 -11.60
CA TYR A 455 -26.40 -5.69 -10.83
C TYR A 455 -24.94 -5.93 -10.45
N GLY A 456 -24.17 -4.83 -10.45
CA GLY A 456 -22.83 -4.79 -9.88
C GLY A 456 -22.81 -4.24 -8.47
N LYS A 457 -21.62 -4.17 -7.89
CA LYS A 457 -21.36 -3.59 -6.58
C LYS A 457 -20.16 -2.65 -6.63
N ALA A 458 -20.11 -1.70 -5.70
CA ALA A 458 -19.00 -0.78 -5.50
C ALA A 458 -18.79 -0.54 -4.00
N PRO A 459 -17.60 -0.09 -3.56
CA PRO A 459 -17.45 0.45 -2.22
C PRO A 459 -18.42 1.61 -1.97
N ALA A 460 -19.03 1.66 -0.79
CA ALA A 460 -20.04 2.66 -0.42
C ALA A 460 -19.54 4.10 -0.61
N VAL A 461 -18.27 4.36 -0.24
CA VAL A 461 -17.61 5.66 -0.46
C VAL A 461 -17.59 6.02 -1.95
N VAL A 462 -17.24 5.06 -2.81
CA VAL A 462 -17.17 5.27 -4.26
C VAL A 462 -18.57 5.51 -4.84
N GLU A 463 -19.57 4.75 -4.39
CA GLU A 463 -20.97 4.93 -4.81
C GLU A 463 -21.50 6.32 -4.43
N VAL A 464 -21.27 6.78 -3.19
CA VAL A 464 -21.66 8.13 -2.72
C VAL A 464 -21.00 9.21 -3.57
N CYS A 465 -19.68 9.15 -3.77
CA CYS A 465 -18.94 10.15 -4.54
C CYS A 465 -19.38 10.17 -6.01
N MET A 466 -19.56 9.02 -6.63
CA MET A 466 -20.01 8.94 -8.03
C MET A 466 -21.42 9.51 -8.21
N GLN A 467 -22.36 9.19 -7.32
CA GLN A 467 -23.71 9.77 -7.39
C GLN A 467 -23.71 11.28 -7.18
N ALA A 468 -22.70 11.81 -6.49
CA ALA A 468 -22.44 13.24 -6.35
C ALA A 468 -21.65 13.87 -7.52
N GLY A 469 -21.33 13.10 -8.57
CA GLY A 469 -20.69 13.60 -9.79
C GLY A 469 -19.18 13.37 -9.89
N ALA A 470 -18.57 12.60 -8.98
CA ALA A 470 -17.17 12.21 -9.10
C ALA A 470 -16.93 11.21 -10.24
N GLN A 471 -15.72 11.22 -10.81
CA GLN A 471 -15.31 10.19 -11.75
C GLN A 471 -15.03 8.86 -11.02
N ILE A 472 -15.52 7.77 -11.58
CA ILE A 472 -15.30 6.42 -11.03
C ILE A 472 -13.83 6.02 -11.24
N PRO A 473 -13.07 5.70 -10.16
CA PRO A 473 -11.72 5.17 -10.32
C PRO A 473 -11.72 3.83 -11.08
N GLU A 474 -10.80 3.67 -12.03
CA GLU A 474 -10.73 2.51 -12.95
C GLU A 474 -10.74 1.15 -12.23
N ARG A 475 -10.15 1.07 -11.02
CA ARG A 475 -10.08 -0.18 -10.25
C ARG A 475 -11.44 -0.73 -9.79
N TYR A 476 -12.48 0.11 -9.76
CA TYR A 476 -13.82 -0.30 -9.32
C TYR A 476 -14.79 -0.53 -10.47
N LYS A 477 -14.53 -0.02 -11.68
CA LYS A 477 -15.42 -0.27 -12.84
C LYS A 477 -15.70 -1.76 -13.08
N PRO A 478 -14.71 -2.68 -12.97
CA PRO A 478 -14.93 -4.11 -13.12
C PRO A 478 -16.01 -4.76 -12.25
N MET A 479 -16.22 -4.26 -11.02
CA MET A 479 -17.18 -4.83 -10.06
C MET A 479 -18.58 -4.22 -10.23
N MET A 480 -18.69 -3.07 -10.92
CA MET A 480 -19.93 -2.32 -11.08
C MET A 480 -20.82 -2.83 -12.22
N ARG A 481 -20.29 -3.75 -13.05
CA ARG A 481 -21.01 -4.38 -14.17
C ARG A 481 -21.64 -3.36 -15.11
N LEU A 482 -20.88 -2.33 -15.51
CA LEU A 482 -21.40 -1.19 -16.28
C LEU A 482 -21.80 -1.56 -17.72
N ASP A 483 -21.28 -2.67 -18.24
CA ASP A 483 -21.48 -3.18 -19.60
C ASP A 483 -22.65 -4.16 -19.74
N ILE A 484 -23.27 -4.57 -18.63
CA ILE A 484 -24.44 -5.47 -18.65
C ILE A 484 -25.72 -4.67 -18.94
N VAL A 485 -26.59 -5.13 -19.83
CA VAL A 485 -27.93 -4.54 -19.95
C VAL A 485 -28.83 -5.14 -18.86
N VAL A 486 -29.47 -4.27 -18.07
CA VAL A 486 -30.44 -4.71 -17.06
C VAL A 486 -31.79 -4.86 -17.77
N PRO A 487 -32.42 -6.05 -17.73
CA PRO A 487 -33.76 -6.27 -18.30
C PRO A 487 -34.77 -5.29 -17.72
N ASP A 488 -35.67 -4.80 -18.56
CA ASP A 488 -36.79 -3.98 -18.09
C ASP A 488 -37.87 -4.83 -17.39
N SER A 489 -38.96 -4.18 -16.96
CA SER A 489 -40.03 -4.88 -16.23
C SER A 489 -40.81 -5.89 -17.08
N GLU A 490 -40.80 -5.76 -18.41
CA GLU A 490 -41.48 -6.68 -19.32
C GLU A 490 -40.58 -7.89 -19.62
N GLU A 491 -39.28 -7.64 -19.76
CA GLU A 491 -38.25 -8.66 -20.00
C GLU A 491 -37.89 -9.47 -18.74
N GLU A 492 -38.16 -8.94 -17.54
CA GLU A 492 -37.88 -9.59 -16.24
C GLU A 492 -38.41 -11.04 -16.20
N GLY A 493 -39.65 -11.26 -16.65
CA GLY A 493 -40.29 -12.58 -16.65
C GLY A 493 -39.71 -13.59 -17.65
N LEU A 494 -38.95 -13.11 -18.65
CA LEU A 494 -38.32 -13.97 -19.67
C LEU A 494 -36.96 -14.47 -19.23
N VAL A 495 -36.32 -13.79 -18.27
CA VAL A 495 -34.99 -14.14 -17.79
C VAL A 495 -35.02 -14.76 -16.40
N ALA A 496 -36.01 -14.45 -15.55
CA ALA A 496 -36.06 -14.79 -14.12
C ALA A 496 -35.81 -16.27 -13.82
#